data_AF-A0A7Y2A7B6-F1
#
_entry.id   AF-A0A7Y2A7B6-F1
#
_cell.length_a   1.000
_cell.length_b   1.000
_cell.length_c   1.000
_cell.angle_alpha   90.00
_cell.angle_beta   90.00
_cell.angle_gamma   90.00
#
_symmetry.space_group_name_H-M   'P 1'
#
loop_
_entity.id
_entity.type
_entity.pdbx_description
1 polymer ?
#
loop_
_entity_poly.entity_id
_entity_poly.type
_entity_poly.pdbx_seq_one_letter_code
_entity_poly.pdbx_strand_id
1 'polypeptide(L)'
;NEEHEIGHLYANYELLKQGYDTLYLGNNIPLKGLKHVQQQHHDTVFISYITMDPEGMHIDDYIKTFDKEIVQNNGNALWLIGQKTSQIDLKNLPTSVKTLSTLAELNELIAHHKNSTK
;
A
#
# COMPACT_ATOMS: atom_id res chain seq x y z
N ASN A 1 -5.14 10.35 15.66
CA ASN A 1 -6.39 10.13 14.91
C ASN A 1 -6.89 11.39 14.20
N GLU A 2 -5.99 12.19 13.62
CA GLU A 2 -6.26 13.28 12.66
C GLU A 2 -5.13 13.28 11.61
N GLU A 3 -3.89 13.10 12.07
CA GLU A 3 -2.70 12.85 11.23
C GLU A 3 -2.84 11.64 10.29
N HIS A 4 -3.67 10.66 10.67
CA HIS A 4 -3.97 9.47 9.88
C HIS A 4 -4.73 9.75 8.58
N GLU A 5 -5.78 10.56 8.69
CA GLU A 5 -6.65 10.87 7.56
C GLU A 5 -5.95 11.86 6.62
N ILE A 6 -5.20 12.81 7.20
CA ILE A 6 -4.33 13.71 6.43
C ILE A 6 -3.26 12.91 5.67
N GLY A 7 -2.67 11.89 6.29
CA GLY A 7 -1.64 11.06 5.63
C GLY A 7 -2.16 10.29 4.42
N HIS A 8 -3.37 9.74 4.50
CA HIS A 8 -4.05 9.08 3.37
C HIS A 8 -4.38 10.07 2.24
N LEU A 9 -4.95 11.22 2.59
CA LEU A 9 -5.32 12.24 1.61
C LEU A 9 -4.08 12.85 0.93
N TYR A 10 -3.00 13.06 1.67
CA TYR A 10 -1.74 13.57 1.14
C TYR A 10 -1.09 12.57 0.17
N ALA A 11 -1.05 11.28 0.53
CA ALA A 11 -0.55 10.24 -0.36
C ALA A 11 -1.32 10.19 -1.68
N ASN A 12 -2.66 10.22 -1.60
CA ASN A 12 -3.51 10.26 -2.79
C ASN A 12 -3.27 11.53 -3.63
N TYR A 13 -3.21 12.69 -2.98
CA TYR A 13 -2.93 13.96 -3.66
C TYR A 13 -1.61 13.95 -4.42
N GLU A 14 -0.51 13.46 -3.82
CA GLU A 14 0.78 13.41 -4.52
C GLU A 14 0.76 12.45 -5.71
N LEU A 15 0.05 11.31 -5.61
CA LEU A 15 -0.12 10.40 -6.75
C LEU A 15 -0.92 11.05 -7.90
N LEU A 16 -2.04 11.70 -7.58
CA LEU A 16 -2.86 12.43 -8.55
C LEU A 16 -2.07 13.56 -9.22
N LYS A 17 -1.32 14.35 -8.44
CA LYS A 17 -0.44 15.42 -8.94
C LYS A 17 0.63 14.89 -9.89
N GLN A 18 1.07 13.64 -9.70
CA GLN A 18 2.01 12.96 -10.58
C GLN A 18 1.33 12.31 -11.80
N GLY A 19 0.01 12.38 -11.93
CA GLY A 19 -0.75 11.88 -13.08
C GLY A 19 -1.04 10.38 -13.02
N TYR A 20 -0.94 9.76 -11.84
CA TYR A 20 -1.44 8.39 -11.64
C TYR A 20 -2.96 8.40 -11.56
N ASP A 21 -3.60 7.38 -12.12
CA ASP A 21 -5.02 7.11 -11.91
C ASP A 21 -5.18 6.44 -10.54
N THR A 22 -5.87 7.11 -9.61
CA THR A 22 -6.02 6.64 -8.23
C THR A 22 -7.49 6.40 -7.89
N LEU A 23 -7.74 5.28 -7.22
CA LEU A 23 -9.03 4.98 -6.62
C LEU A 23 -8.90 5.05 -5.10
N TYR A 24 -9.45 6.12 -4.51
CA TYR A 24 -9.46 6.28 -3.05
C TYR A 24 -10.57 5.45 -2.43
N LEU A 25 -10.20 4.40 -1.70
CA LEU A 25 -11.15 3.49 -1.07
C LEU A 25 -11.58 3.94 0.34
N GLY A 26 -10.88 4.91 0.94
CA GLY A 26 -11.13 5.34 2.31
C GLY A 26 -10.40 4.49 3.36
N ASN A 27 -10.82 4.64 4.61
CA ASN A 27 -10.21 3.99 5.76
C ASN A 27 -10.88 2.66 6.12
N ASN A 28 -10.12 1.76 6.76
CA ASN A 28 -10.63 0.52 7.35
C ASN A 28 -11.33 -0.43 6.36
N ILE A 29 -10.77 -0.54 5.15
CA ILE A 29 -11.29 -1.43 4.11
C ILE A 29 -10.79 -2.85 4.37
N PRO A 30 -11.70 -3.83 4.55
CA PRO A 30 -11.31 -5.20 4.80
C PRO A 30 -10.70 -5.85 3.55
N LEU A 31 -9.83 -6.84 3.73
CA LEU A 31 -9.18 -7.61 2.67
C LEU A 31 -10.19 -8.15 1.62
N LYS A 32 -11.36 -8.60 2.08
CA LYS A 32 -12.44 -9.06 1.19
C LYS A 32 -12.92 -7.98 0.22
N GLY A 33 -12.96 -6.72 0.67
CA GLY A 33 -13.29 -5.57 -0.18
C GLY A 33 -12.21 -5.29 -1.21
N LEU A 34 -10.94 -5.34 -0.79
CA LEU A 34 -9.78 -5.15 -1.67
C LEU A 34 -9.72 -6.23 -2.76
N LYS A 35 -10.07 -7.47 -2.43
CA LYS A 35 -10.19 -8.57 -3.40
C LYS A 35 -11.23 -8.30 -4.49
N HIS A 36 -12.34 -7.64 -4.16
CA HIS A 36 -13.33 -7.27 -5.16
C HIS A 36 -12.81 -6.19 -6.12
N VAL A 37 -12.12 -5.17 -5.57
CA VAL A 37 -11.47 -4.13 -6.37
C VAL A 37 -10.43 -4.74 -7.29
N GLN A 38 -9.60 -5.64 -6.77
CA GLN A 38 -8.61 -6.38 -7.54
C GLN A 38 -9.23 -7.08 -8.75
N GLN A 39 -10.40 -7.71 -8.62
CA GLN A 39 -11.04 -8.41 -9.75
C GLN A 39 -11.43 -7.49 -10.91
N GLN A 40 -11.54 -6.17 -10.67
CA GLN A 40 -11.91 -5.18 -11.69
C GLN A 40 -10.69 -4.43 -12.26
N HIS A 41 -9.51 -4.57 -11.65
CA HIS A 41 -8.31 -3.82 -12.02
C HIS A 41 -7.07 -4.73 -12.04
N HIS A 42 -6.28 -4.70 -13.11
CA HIS A 42 -5.03 -5.43 -13.24
C HIS A 42 -3.83 -4.49 -13.06
N ASP A 43 -2.65 -5.03 -12.73
CA ASP A 43 -1.40 -4.27 -12.58
C ASP A 43 -1.53 -3.06 -11.62
N THR A 44 -2.23 -3.26 -10.50
CA THR A 44 -2.57 -2.20 -9.55
C THR A 44 -1.63 -2.21 -8.34
N VAL A 45 -1.22 -1.02 -7.91
CA VAL A 45 -0.47 -0.82 -6.67
C VAL A 45 -1.44 -0.42 -5.55
N PHE A 46 -1.57 -1.28 -4.54
CA PHE A 46 -2.33 -1.00 -3.34
C PHE A 46 -1.46 -0.26 -2.34
N ILE A 47 -1.91 0.91 -1.88
CA ILE A 47 -1.18 1.73 -0.91
C ILE A 47 -1.99 1.78 0.37
N SER A 48 -1.37 1.43 1.50
CA SER A 48 -2.02 1.45 2.81
C SER A 48 -1.14 2.11 3.86
N TYR A 49 -1.70 3.07 4.60
CA TYR A 49 -1.03 3.70 5.74
C TYR A 49 -1.44 3.00 7.04
N ILE A 50 -0.48 2.37 7.72
CA ILE A 50 -0.68 1.50 8.86
C ILE A 50 0.10 2.01 10.08
N THR A 51 -0.61 2.24 11.18
CA THR A 51 -0.01 2.53 12.51
C THR A 51 -0.43 1.57 13.60
N MET A 52 -1.44 0.76 13.35
CA MET A 52 -1.94 -0.28 14.25
C MET A 52 -2.16 -1.56 13.44
N ASP A 53 -2.27 -2.67 14.15
CA ASP A 53 -2.50 -3.97 13.53
C ASP A 53 -3.84 -3.98 12.76
N PRO A 54 -3.81 -4.16 11.42
CA PRO A 54 -5.02 -4.18 10.60
C PRO A 54 -5.84 -5.43 10.93
N GLU A 55 -7.17 -5.31 10.93
CA GLU A 55 -8.09 -6.44 11.20
C GLU A 55 -7.80 -7.22 12.51
N GLY A 56 -7.06 -6.64 13.47
CA GLY A 56 -6.67 -7.30 14.70
C GLY A 56 -5.66 -8.43 14.53
N MET A 57 -5.02 -8.54 13.36
CA MET A 57 -3.97 -9.52 13.08
C MET A 57 -2.59 -8.87 13.03
N HIS A 58 -1.55 -9.62 13.37
CA HIS A 58 -0.18 -9.13 13.28
C HIS A 58 0.15 -8.71 11.84
N ILE A 59 0.90 -7.61 11.69
CA ILE A 59 1.22 -7.03 10.38
C ILE A 59 1.85 -8.03 9.39
N ASP A 60 2.72 -8.93 9.86
CA ASP A 60 3.33 -9.95 8.99
C ASP A 60 2.30 -10.96 8.46
N ASP A 61 1.33 -11.33 9.28
CA ASP A 61 0.26 -12.25 8.89
C ASP A 61 -0.69 -11.57 7.91
N TYR A 62 -0.94 -10.27 8.10
CA TYR A 62 -1.72 -9.46 7.17
C TYR A 62 -1.04 -9.43 5.80
N ILE A 63 0.27 -9.18 5.76
CA ILE A 63 1.04 -9.17 4.51
C ILE A 63 0.97 -10.51 3.79
N LYS A 64 1.15 -11.63 4.50
CA LYS A 64 1.04 -12.97 3.91
C LYS A 64 -0.34 -13.24 3.34
N THR A 65 -1.39 -12.82 4.05
CA THR A 65 -2.78 -12.99 3.61
C THR A 65 -3.08 -12.12 2.39
N PHE A 66 -2.63 -10.87 2.41
CA PHE A 66 -2.75 -9.94 1.29
C PHE A 66 -2.06 -10.50 0.04
N ASP A 67 -0.80 -10.93 0.18
CA ASP A 67 -0.02 -11.46 -0.94
C ASP A 67 -0.70 -12.68 -1.58
N LYS A 68 -1.17 -13.61 -0.73
CA LYS A 68 -1.88 -14.81 -1.17
C LYS A 68 -3.23 -14.52 -1.83
N GLU A 69 -4.00 -13.57 -1.32
CA GLU A 69 -5.37 -13.35 -1.77
C GLU A 69 -5.54 -12.30 -2.85
N ILE A 70 -4.62 -11.35 -2.97
CA ILE A 70 -4.76 -10.14 -3.79
C ILE A 70 -3.60 -10.00 -4.80
N VAL A 71 -2.38 -10.39 -4.42
CA VAL A 71 -1.20 -10.24 -5.29
C VAL A 71 -0.99 -11.43 -6.22
N GLN A 72 -1.12 -12.66 -5.70
CA GLN A 72 -0.80 -13.86 -6.47
C GLN A 72 -1.53 -13.87 -7.82
N ASN A 73 -0.72 -13.83 -8.89
CA ASN A 73 -1.06 -13.99 -10.31
C ASN A 73 -1.48 -12.75 -11.11
N ASN A 74 -1.52 -11.54 -10.54
CA ASN A 74 -2.12 -10.38 -11.24
C ASN A 74 -1.21 -9.15 -11.38
N GLY A 75 0.10 -9.28 -11.17
CA GLY A 75 1.05 -8.18 -11.31
C GLY A 75 0.93 -7.06 -10.26
N ASN A 76 0.03 -7.24 -9.28
CA ASN A 76 -0.25 -6.25 -8.25
C ASN A 76 0.91 -6.10 -7.27
N ALA A 77 1.00 -4.94 -6.64
CA ALA A 77 1.96 -4.67 -5.58
C ALA A 77 1.26 -4.08 -4.35
N LEU A 78 1.85 -4.28 -3.17
CA LEU A 78 1.40 -3.67 -1.93
C LEU A 78 2.48 -2.73 -1.38
N TRP A 79 2.16 -1.46 -1.19
CA TRP A 79 3.03 -0.50 -0.50
C TRP A 79 2.41 -0.15 0.86
N LEU A 80 3.14 -0.51 1.91
CA LEU A 80 2.77 -0.20 3.29
C LEU A 80 3.55 1.02 3.75
N ILE A 81 2.87 1.97 4.36
CA ILE A 81 3.45 3.23 4.83
C ILE A 81 3.09 3.42 6.30
N GLY A 82 3.99 3.99 7.10
CA GLY A 82 3.68 4.47 8.45
C GLY A 82 4.35 3.68 9.56
N GLN A 83 4.13 4.09 10.81
CA GLN A 83 4.95 3.67 11.95
C GLN A 83 5.01 2.15 12.16
N LYS A 84 3.92 1.43 11.86
CA LYS A 84 3.84 -0.02 12.08
C LYS A 84 4.77 -0.81 11.15
N THR A 85 5.22 -0.21 10.03
CA THR A 85 6.15 -0.88 9.11
C THR A 85 7.51 -1.17 9.72
N SER A 86 7.91 -0.44 10.76
CA SER A 86 9.13 -0.70 11.53
C SER A 86 9.13 -2.06 12.26
N GLN A 87 7.96 -2.68 12.42
CA GLN A 87 7.79 -3.97 13.11
C GLN A 87 7.73 -5.15 12.13
N ILE A 88 7.81 -4.91 10.83
CA ILE A 88 7.73 -5.95 9.79
C ILE A 88 9.05 -6.70 9.70
N ASP A 89 9.00 -8.03 9.61
CA ASP A 89 10.18 -8.84 9.31
C ASP A 89 10.55 -8.75 7.82
N LEU A 90 11.46 -7.82 7.52
CA LEU A 90 11.95 -7.57 6.16
C LEU A 90 12.61 -8.81 5.52
N LYS A 91 13.06 -9.81 6.30
CA LYS A 91 13.70 -11.02 5.75
C LYS A 91 12.71 -11.93 5.03
N ASN A 92 11.44 -11.89 5.43
CA ASN A 92 10.38 -12.74 4.91
C ASN A 92 9.37 -11.96 4.07
N LEU A 93 9.71 -10.73 3.68
CA LEU A 93 8.83 -9.86 2.92
C LEU A 93 8.72 -10.33 1.45
N PRO A 94 7.50 -10.54 0.92
CA PRO A 94 7.32 -10.83 -0.50
C PRO A 94 7.90 -9.72 -1.39
N THR A 95 8.44 -10.07 -2.56
CA THR A 95 9.04 -9.09 -3.50
C THR A 95 8.03 -8.10 -4.09
N SER A 96 6.75 -8.46 -4.07
CA SER A 96 5.58 -7.64 -4.42
C SER A 96 5.23 -6.59 -3.38
N VAL A 97 5.79 -6.69 -2.17
CA VAL A 97 5.47 -5.82 -1.04
C VAL A 97 6.63 -4.86 -0.80
N LYS A 98 6.33 -3.57 -0.66
CA LYS A 98 7.28 -2.54 -0.25
C LYS A 98 6.79 -1.89 1.04
N THR A 99 7.74 -1.56 1.91
CA THR A 99 7.48 -0.88 3.18
C THR A 99 8.21 0.44 3.20
N LEU A 100 7.50 1.50 3.59
CA LEU A 100 8.01 2.86 3.72
C LEU A 100 7.73 3.32 5.15
N SER A 101 8.68 3.98 5.77
CA SER A 101 8.49 4.46 7.15
C SER A 101 7.69 5.76 7.18
N THR A 102 7.82 6.57 6.12
CA THR A 102 7.24 7.92 6.04
C THR A 102 6.59 8.21 4.69
N LEU A 103 5.72 9.22 4.64
CA LEU A 103 5.15 9.76 3.39
C LEU A 103 6.20 10.47 2.52
N ALA A 104 7.32 10.91 3.10
CA ALA A 104 8.40 11.52 2.33
C ALA A 104 9.03 10.47 1.38
N GLU A 105 9.27 9.26 1.87
CA GLU A 105 9.80 8.14 1.08
C GLU A 105 8.86 7.73 -0.07
N LEU A 106 7.55 7.93 0.08
CA LEU A 106 6.60 7.70 -1.02
C LEU A 106 6.92 8.60 -2.22
N ASN A 107 7.22 9.87 -1.99
CA ASN A 107 7.57 10.80 -3.08
C ASN A 107 8.87 10.40 -3.78
N GLU A 108 9.87 9.96 -3.01
CA GLU A 108 11.14 9.48 -3.57
C GLU A 108 10.94 8.23 -4.42
N LEU A 109 10.08 7.31 -3.97
CA LEU A 109 9.75 6.09 -4.69
C LEU A 109 8.99 6.38 -5.99
N ILE A 110 8.01 7.28 -5.94
CA ILE A 110 7.26 7.72 -7.13
C ILE A 110 8.19 8.40 -8.14
N ALA A 111 9.11 9.25 -7.68
CA ALA A 111 10.08 9.93 -8.54
C ALA A 111 11.02 8.93 -9.24
N HIS A 112 11.50 7.90 -8.53
CA HIS A 112 12.30 6.84 -9.14
C HIS A 112 11.52 6.03 -10.18
N HIS A 113 10.25 5.70 -9.90
CA HIS A 113 9.42 4.93 -10.82
C HIS A 113 9.20 5.66 -12.16
N LYS A 114 9.00 6.99 -12.13
CA LYS A 114 8.89 7.80 -13.35
C LYS A 114 10.17 7.83 -14.19
N ASN A 115 11.34 7.86 -13.55
CA ASN A 115 12.62 7.96 -14.25
C ASN A 115 13.04 6.64 -14.93
N SER A 116 12.51 5.50 -14.49
CA SER A 116 12.74 4.19 -15.13
C SER A 116 11.78 3.90 -16.30
N THR A 117 10.74 4.71 -16.47
CA THR A 117 9.71 4.53 -17.52
C THR A 117 9.84 5.57 -18.65
N LYS A 118 10.96 6.31 -18.70
CA LYS A 118 11.28 7.30 -19.72
C LYS A 118 12.47 6.86 -20.57
#